data_AF-A0A973HXN9-F1
#
_entry.id   AF-A0A973HXN9-F1
#
_cell.length_a   1.000
_cell.length_b   1.000
_cell.length_c   1.000
_cell.angle_alpha   90.00
_cell.angle_beta   90.00
_cell.angle_gamma   90.00
#
_symmetry.space_group_name_H-M   'P 1'
#
loop_
_entity.id
_entity.type
_entity.pdbx_description
1 polymer ?
#
loop_
_entity_poly.entity_id
_entity_poly.type
_entity_poly.pdbx_seq_one_letter_code
_entity_poly.pdbx_strand_id
1 'polypeptide(L)'
;MLEALERPVYSRVIARVGTDLDYEEATRQLEEDPRLNFSITRQSEYLASQTTGLSTSLLVLSIFLTVIMGSAAVIGTMNTMLATVATRTHEIGILLALGFSRLEVFLSFLLESAQMGLVGGIMGLLMVAPFHGVETGAANFNTFTDISFSFQLSPAIAITAFAVSFGLGVLGGAIPAWVASNRSVVDAIRR
;
A
#
# COMPACT_ATOMS: atom_id res chain seq x y z
N MET A 1 39.74 -13.90 17.44
CA MET A 1 38.92 -13.95 16.21
C MET A 1 39.24 -15.16 15.32
N LEU A 2 40.40 -15.81 15.46
CA LEU A 2 40.80 -17.00 14.69
C LEU A 2 40.28 -18.35 15.27
N GLU A 3 39.96 -18.44 16.57
CA GLU A 3 39.43 -19.67 17.21
C GLU A 3 37.98 -20.04 16.81
N ALA A 4 37.22 -19.10 16.24
CA ALA A 4 35.84 -19.38 15.80
C ALA A 4 35.78 -20.21 14.50
N LEU A 5 36.90 -20.26 13.75
CA LEU A 5 37.02 -20.98 12.47
C LEU A 5 37.48 -22.44 12.65
N GLU A 6 37.92 -22.85 13.84
CA GLU A 6 38.42 -24.20 14.13
C GLU A 6 37.40 -25.10 14.84
N ARG A 7 36.10 -24.77 14.81
CA ARG A 7 35.06 -25.69 15.31
C ARG A 7 34.80 -26.80 14.26
N PRO A 8 35.03 -28.09 14.57
CA PRO A 8 34.72 -29.21 13.67
C PRO A 8 33.21 -29.52 13.64
N VAL A 9 32.36 -28.51 13.84
CA VAL A 9 30.91 -28.64 13.96
C VAL A 9 30.27 -27.79 12.88
N TYR A 10 29.74 -28.45 11.86
CA TYR A 10 28.99 -27.79 10.79
C TYR A 10 27.74 -27.13 11.37
N SER A 11 27.64 -25.80 11.25
CA SER A 11 26.45 -25.05 11.71
C SER A 11 25.28 -25.14 10.72
N ARG A 12 25.54 -25.58 9.48
CA ARG A 12 24.55 -25.75 8.43
C ARG A 12 25.00 -26.81 7.43
N VAL A 13 24.10 -27.73 7.08
CA VAL A 13 24.30 -28.71 6.01
C VAL A 13 23.15 -28.57 5.03
N ILE A 14 23.46 -28.41 3.76
CA ILE A 14 22.46 -28.38 2.67
C ILE A 14 22.60 -29.70 1.93
N ALA A 15 21.54 -30.50 1.93
CA ALA A 15 21.50 -31.78 1.24
C ALA A 15 20.31 -31.80 0.27
N ARG A 16 20.49 -32.42 -0.89
CA ARG A 16 19.42 -32.65 -1.87
C ARG A 16 18.90 -34.07 -1.68
N VAL A 17 17.61 -34.22 -1.43
CA VAL A 17 16.97 -35.53 -1.36
C VAL A 17 16.97 -36.17 -2.75
N GLY A 18 17.41 -37.43 -2.84
CA GLY A 18 17.40 -38.21 -4.08
C GLY A 18 15.98 -38.47 -4.59
N THR A 19 15.81 -38.75 -5.88
CA THR A 19 14.49 -38.92 -6.54
C THR A 19 13.63 -40.06 -5.98
N ASP A 20 14.22 -40.99 -5.22
CA ASP A 20 13.55 -42.19 -4.70
C ASP A 20 13.18 -42.10 -3.21
N LEU A 21 13.42 -40.95 -2.55
CA LEU A 21 13.14 -40.74 -1.12
C LEU A 21 12.14 -39.61 -0.93
N ASP A 22 11.06 -39.91 -0.19
CA ASP A 22 10.10 -38.90 0.24
C ASP A 22 10.71 -38.01 1.33
N TYR A 23 10.56 -36.69 1.20
CA TYR A 23 11.09 -35.69 2.12
C TYR A 23 10.62 -35.94 3.56
N GLU A 24 9.38 -36.38 3.72
CA GLU A 24 8.76 -36.60 5.04
C GLU A 24 9.30 -37.86 5.72
N GLU A 25 9.61 -38.91 4.96
CA GLU A 25 10.27 -40.12 5.46
C GLU A 25 11.72 -39.86 5.84
N ALA A 26 12.46 -39.12 5.00
CA ALA A 26 13.85 -38.75 5.28
C ALA A 26 13.98 -37.83 6.50
N THR A 27 13.02 -36.91 6.69
CA THR A 27 13.01 -36.00 7.86
C THR A 27 12.74 -36.78 9.14
N ARG A 28 11.75 -37.68 9.14
CA ARG A 28 11.40 -38.50 10.30
C ARG A 28 12.56 -39.37 10.78
N GLN A 29 13.25 -40.06 9.87
CA GLN A 29 14.39 -40.92 10.21
C GLN A 29 15.58 -40.17 10.79
N LEU A 30 15.75 -38.89 10.42
CA LEU A 30 16.83 -38.05 10.91
C LEU A 30 16.49 -37.31 12.21
N GLU A 31 15.20 -36.99 12.44
CA GLU A 31 14.72 -36.41 13.70
C GLU A 31 14.59 -37.45 14.82
N GLU A 32 14.37 -38.71 14.48
CA GLU A 32 14.30 -39.83 15.42
C GLU A 32 15.67 -40.31 15.94
N ASP A 33 16.80 -39.82 15.39
CA ASP A 33 18.13 -40.16 15.90
C ASP A 33 18.52 -39.24 17.09
N PRO A 34 18.46 -39.73 18.35
CA PRO A 34 18.76 -38.92 19.54
C PRO A 34 20.23 -38.47 19.64
N ARG A 35 21.11 -38.93 18.73
CA ARG A 35 22.51 -38.50 18.66
C ARG A 35 22.68 -37.19 17.90
N LEU A 36 21.64 -36.73 17.19
CA LEU A 36 21.69 -35.59 16.28
C LEU A 36 20.63 -34.55 16.65
N ASN A 37 21.05 -33.39 17.17
CA ASN A 37 20.17 -32.23 17.39
C ASN A 37 20.10 -31.37 16.11
N PHE A 38 19.44 -31.87 15.07
CA PHE A 38 19.21 -31.10 13.84
C PHE A 38 17.76 -30.64 13.74
N SER A 39 17.57 -29.38 13.36
CA SER A 39 16.28 -28.90 12.88
C SER A 39 16.31 -28.96 11.35
N ILE A 40 15.52 -29.86 10.78
CA ILE A 40 15.44 -30.05 9.33
C ILE A 40 14.31 -29.19 8.81
N THR A 41 14.65 -28.22 7.98
CA THR A 41 13.67 -27.31 7.38
C THR A 41 13.88 -27.28 5.89
N ARG A 42 12.78 -27.24 5.13
CA ARG A 42 12.88 -27.05 3.68
C ARG A 42 13.61 -25.74 3.40
N GLN A 43 14.51 -25.75 2.43
CA GLN A 43 15.22 -24.53 2.04
C GLN A 43 14.25 -23.38 1.72
N SER A 44 13.10 -23.68 1.10
CA SER A 44 12.05 -22.69 0.83
C SER A 44 11.44 -22.09 2.10
N GLU A 45 11.24 -22.88 3.14
CA GLU A 45 10.63 -22.46 4.40
C GLU A 45 11.63 -21.70 5.28
N TYR A 46 12.90 -22.11 5.27
CA TYR A 46 13.98 -21.36 5.91
C TYR A 46 14.22 -20.00 5.23
N LEU A 47 14.19 -19.93 3.90
CA LEU A 47 14.30 -18.65 3.20
C LEU A 47 13.07 -17.77 3.43
N ALA A 48 11.87 -18.35 3.45
CA ALA A 48 10.64 -17.62 3.78
C ALA A 48 10.67 -17.05 5.20
N SER A 49 11.04 -17.84 6.21
CA SER A 49 11.06 -17.40 7.61
C SER A 49 12.02 -16.24 7.88
N GLN A 50 13.12 -16.15 7.13
CA GLN A 50 14.04 -15.01 7.18
C GLN A 50 13.42 -13.71 6.64
N THR A 51 12.51 -13.78 5.68
CA THR A 51 11.88 -12.60 5.07
C THR A 51 10.55 -12.24 5.75
N THR A 52 9.84 -13.20 6.35
CA THR A 52 8.50 -13.02 6.95
C THR A 52 8.47 -11.92 8.01
N GLY A 53 9.46 -11.86 8.92
CA GLY A 53 9.49 -10.84 9.98
C GLY A 53 9.57 -9.42 9.42
N LEU A 54 10.51 -9.18 8.51
CA LEU A 54 10.70 -7.89 7.86
C LEU A 54 9.51 -7.50 6.98
N SER A 55 8.99 -8.43 6.17
CA SER A 55 7.80 -8.21 5.34
C SER A 55 6.58 -7.83 6.17
N THR A 56 6.38 -8.47 7.31
CA THR A 56 5.26 -8.17 8.22
C THR A 56 5.40 -6.76 8.81
N SER A 57 6.59 -6.38 9.28
CA SER A 57 6.84 -5.03 9.80
C SER A 57 6.64 -3.95 8.73
N LEU A 58 7.12 -4.18 7.50
CA LEU A 58 6.91 -3.26 6.37
C LEU A 58 5.43 -3.14 6.00
N LEU A 59 4.68 -4.25 6.04
CA LEU A 59 3.25 -4.24 5.76
C LEU A 59 2.49 -3.43 6.81
N VAL A 60 2.78 -3.64 8.11
CA VAL A 60 2.15 -2.87 9.19
C VAL A 60 2.45 -1.38 9.06
N LEU A 61 3.71 -1.03 8.77
CA LEU A 61 4.11 0.36 8.54
C LEU A 61 3.39 0.96 7.32
N SER A 62 3.29 0.21 6.22
CA SER A 62 2.63 0.65 4.99
C SER A 62 1.14 0.90 5.20
N ILE A 63 0.45 0.02 5.93
CA ILE A 63 -0.96 0.20 6.30
C ILE A 63 -1.11 1.46 7.16
N PHE A 64 -0.27 1.62 8.18
CA PHE A 64 -0.29 2.79 9.05
C PHE A 64 -0.11 4.10 8.27
N LEU A 65 0.89 4.16 7.38
CA LEU A 65 1.12 5.32 6.51
C LEU A 65 -0.06 5.57 5.57
N THR A 66 -0.62 4.51 4.98
CA THR A 66 -1.78 4.61 4.07
C THR A 66 -2.99 5.24 4.77
N VAL A 67 -3.26 4.84 6.02
CA VAL A 67 -4.38 5.40 6.81
C VAL A 67 -4.15 6.88 7.14
N ILE A 68 -2.95 7.24 7.61
CA ILE A 68 -2.64 8.61 8.00
C ILE A 68 -2.59 9.53 6.78
N MET A 69 -1.85 9.16 5.74
CA MET A 69 -1.74 9.98 4.53
C MET A 69 -3.06 10.01 3.75
N GLY A 70 -3.78 8.90 3.69
CA GLY A 70 -5.09 8.82 3.06
C GLY A 70 -6.12 9.72 3.75
N SER A 71 -6.16 9.71 5.09
CA SER A 71 -7.04 10.61 5.84
C SER A 71 -6.66 12.08 5.65
N ALA A 72 -5.36 12.41 5.65
CA ALA A 72 -4.89 13.76 5.36
C ALA A 72 -5.27 14.22 3.94
N ALA A 73 -5.19 13.33 2.94
CA ALA A 73 -5.61 13.64 1.57
C ALA A 73 -7.12 13.90 1.48
N VAL A 74 -7.94 13.11 2.17
CA VAL A 74 -9.40 13.33 2.24
C VAL A 74 -9.72 14.66 2.89
N ILE A 75 -9.08 15.00 4.01
CA ILE A 75 -9.29 16.28 4.70
C ILE A 75 -8.83 17.46 3.83
N GLY A 76 -7.68 17.32 3.17
CA GLY A 76 -7.13 18.35 2.28
C GLY A 76 -8.05 18.62 1.09
N THR A 77 -8.46 17.58 0.37
CA THR A 77 -9.39 17.69 -0.76
C THR A 77 -10.75 18.24 -0.33
N MET A 78 -11.27 17.80 0.83
CA MET A 78 -12.50 18.32 1.41
C MET A 78 -12.40 19.82 1.68
N ASN A 79 -11.32 20.28 2.32
CA ASN A 79 -11.14 21.70 2.65
C ASN A 79 -11.04 22.57 1.39
N THR A 80 -10.27 22.12 0.39
CA THR A 80 -10.17 22.82 -0.89
C THR A 80 -11.53 22.90 -1.58
N MET A 81 -12.28 21.81 -1.62
CA MET A 81 -13.59 21.79 -2.27
C MET A 81 -14.62 22.64 -1.52
N LEU A 82 -14.61 22.64 -0.19
CA LEU A 82 -15.45 23.54 0.61
C LEU A 82 -15.18 25.02 0.31
N ALA A 83 -13.90 25.38 0.14
CA ALA A 83 -13.52 26.73 -0.28
C ALA A 83 -14.05 27.07 -1.68
N THR A 84 -13.92 26.16 -2.65
CA THR A 84 -14.48 26.32 -4.01
C THR A 84 -16.00 26.45 -4.01
N VAL A 85 -16.70 25.65 -3.20
CA VAL A 85 -18.17 25.76 -3.05
C VAL A 85 -18.56 27.11 -2.46
N ALA A 86 -17.79 27.62 -1.48
CA ALA A 86 -18.07 28.91 -0.87
C ALA A 86 -17.95 30.06 -1.87
N THR A 87 -16.92 30.05 -2.74
CA THR A 87 -16.73 31.10 -3.75
C THR A 87 -17.75 31.03 -4.90
N ARG A 88 -18.25 29.84 -5.23
CA ARG A 88 -19.25 29.61 -6.30
C ARG A 88 -20.71 29.57 -5.81
N THR A 89 -21.00 30.03 -4.58
CA THR A 89 -22.35 29.92 -3.99
C THR A 89 -23.44 30.58 -4.85
N HIS A 90 -23.16 31.76 -5.42
CA HIS A 90 -24.10 32.49 -6.27
C HIS A 90 -24.42 31.73 -7.58
N GLU A 91 -23.42 31.13 -8.21
CA GLU A 91 -23.58 30.31 -9.42
C GLU A 91 -24.45 29.08 -9.15
N ILE A 92 -24.23 28.40 -8.02
CA ILE A 92 -25.04 27.26 -7.56
C ILE A 92 -26.50 27.68 -7.37
N GLY A 93 -26.73 28.86 -6.79
CA GLY A 93 -28.06 29.43 -6.61
C GLY A 93 -28.80 29.65 -7.94
N ILE A 94 -28.09 30.17 -8.96
CA ILE A 94 -28.65 30.37 -10.30
C ILE A 94 -29.01 29.02 -10.93
N LEU A 95 -28.14 28.01 -10.87
CA LEU A 95 -28.42 26.68 -11.42
C LEU A 95 -29.68 26.05 -10.82
N LEU A 96 -29.79 26.10 -9.48
CA LEU A 96 -30.97 25.58 -8.78
C LEU A 96 -32.24 26.38 -9.09
N ALA A 97 -32.14 27.70 -9.29
CA ALA A 97 -33.26 28.55 -9.69
C ALA A 97 -33.75 28.27 -11.12
N LEU A 98 -32.84 27.87 -12.02
CA LEU A 98 -33.15 27.46 -13.39
C LEU A 98 -33.77 26.05 -13.47
N GLY A 99 -33.85 25.33 -12.36
CA GLY A 99 -34.50 24.03 -12.26
C GLY A 99 -33.56 22.82 -12.33
N PHE A 100 -32.24 23.02 -12.26
CA PHE A 100 -31.32 21.88 -12.09
C PHE A 100 -31.62 21.15 -10.77
N SER A 101 -31.58 19.83 -10.83
CA SER A 101 -31.77 18.99 -9.65
C SER A 101 -30.58 19.09 -8.72
N ARG A 102 -30.81 18.89 -7.41
CA ARG A 102 -29.73 18.80 -6.41
C ARG A 102 -28.73 17.69 -6.75
N LEU A 103 -29.21 16.61 -7.37
CA LEU A 103 -28.35 15.49 -7.80
C LEU A 103 -27.39 15.89 -8.91
N GLU A 104 -27.81 16.69 -9.90
CA GLU A 104 -26.92 17.16 -10.97
C GLU A 104 -25.83 18.08 -10.41
N VAL A 105 -26.19 18.99 -9.50
CA VAL A 105 -25.21 19.84 -8.80
C VAL A 105 -24.24 18.98 -7.98
N PHE A 106 -24.75 18.01 -7.22
CA PHE A 106 -23.93 17.07 -6.45
C PHE A 106 -22.93 16.32 -7.35
N LEU A 107 -23.40 15.74 -8.46
CA LEU A 107 -22.56 14.98 -9.39
C LEU A 107 -21.50 15.86 -10.07
N SER A 108 -21.82 17.12 -10.38
CA SER A 108 -20.86 18.07 -10.94
C SER A 108 -19.66 18.29 -10.01
N PHE A 109 -19.91 18.58 -8.73
CA PHE A 109 -18.84 18.73 -7.75
C PHE A 109 -18.13 17.42 -7.42
N LEU A 110 -18.87 16.30 -7.38
CA LEU A 110 -18.27 14.98 -7.17
C LEU A 110 -17.30 14.62 -8.30
N LEU A 111 -17.63 14.96 -9.55
CA LEU A 111 -16.75 14.78 -10.70
C LEU A 111 -15.51 15.70 -10.63
N GLU A 112 -15.66 16.94 -10.16
CA GLU A 112 -14.51 17.85 -9.95
C GLU A 112 -13.55 17.27 -8.89
N SER A 113 -14.06 16.70 -7.80
CA SER A 113 -13.23 15.98 -6.82
C SER A 113 -12.65 14.67 -7.35
N ALA A 114 -13.41 13.93 -8.16
CA ALA A 114 -12.91 12.71 -8.80
C ALA A 114 -11.73 13.02 -9.74
N GLN A 115 -11.76 14.15 -10.44
CA GLN A 115 -10.64 14.64 -11.25
C GLN A 115 -9.40 14.93 -10.40
N MET A 116 -9.57 15.50 -9.20
CA MET A 116 -8.44 15.69 -8.26
C MET A 116 -7.81 14.35 -7.87
N GLY A 117 -8.64 13.33 -7.56
CA GLY A 117 -8.17 11.98 -7.27
C GLY A 117 -7.48 11.31 -8.46
N LEU A 118 -8.02 11.48 -9.67
CA LEU A 118 -7.44 10.96 -10.90
C LEU A 118 -6.07 11.57 -11.19
N VAL A 119 -5.96 12.90 -11.16
CA VAL A 119 -4.69 13.61 -11.40
C VAL A 119 -3.67 13.25 -10.33
N GLY A 120 -4.07 13.22 -9.07
CA GLY A 120 -3.21 12.81 -7.95
C GLY A 120 -2.69 11.38 -8.10
N GLY A 121 -3.57 10.44 -8.47
CA GLY A 121 -3.21 9.04 -8.70
C GLY A 121 -2.23 8.85 -9.85
N ILE A 122 -2.46 9.51 -10.99
CA ILE A 122 -1.53 9.48 -12.14
C ILE A 122 -0.18 10.07 -11.74
N MET A 123 -0.17 11.24 -11.10
CA MET A 123 1.08 11.88 -10.68
C MET A 123 1.85 11.01 -9.68
N GLY A 124 1.17 10.39 -8.72
CA GLY A 124 1.78 9.46 -7.78
C GLY A 124 2.41 8.25 -8.48
N LEU A 125 1.71 7.65 -9.45
CA LEU A 125 2.24 6.55 -10.25
C LEU A 125 3.45 6.98 -11.10
N LEU A 126 3.42 8.17 -11.68
CA LEU A 126 4.55 8.71 -12.44
C LEU A 126 5.77 8.98 -11.55
N MET A 127 5.55 9.44 -10.31
CA MET A 127 6.64 9.67 -9.35
C MET A 127 7.25 8.37 -8.85
N VAL A 128 6.48 7.29 -8.73
CA VAL A 128 6.99 5.99 -8.26
C VAL A 128 7.59 5.13 -9.38
N ALA A 129 7.19 5.34 -10.64
CA ALA A 129 7.65 4.55 -11.79
C ALA A 129 9.19 4.44 -11.93
N PRO A 130 10.00 5.50 -11.71
CA PRO A 130 11.46 5.43 -11.80
C PRO A 130 12.11 4.52 -10.75
N PHE A 131 11.42 4.21 -9.66
CA PHE A 131 11.93 3.33 -8.60
C PHE A 131 11.80 1.85 -8.95
N HIS A 132 11.06 1.50 -10.02
CA HIS A 132 10.95 0.12 -10.47
C HIS A 132 12.31 -0.46 -10.85
N GLY A 133 12.69 -1.56 -10.20
CA GLY A 133 13.95 -2.26 -10.43
C GLY A 133 15.12 -1.69 -9.64
N VAL A 134 14.90 -0.69 -8.78
CA VAL A 134 15.92 -0.25 -7.83
C VAL A 134 16.09 -1.36 -6.78
N GLU A 135 17.30 -1.89 -6.71
CA GLU A 135 17.71 -2.84 -5.69
C GLU A 135 18.34 -2.09 -4.52
N THR A 136 17.73 -2.21 -3.34
CA THR A 136 18.30 -1.70 -2.10
C THR A 136 18.74 -2.88 -1.24
N GLY A 137 20.05 -2.95 -0.96
CA GLY A 137 20.60 -3.92 -0.02
C GLY A 137 20.48 -3.40 1.41
N ALA A 138 19.82 -4.16 2.29
CA ALA A 138 19.94 -3.93 3.73
C ALA A 138 20.88 -4.99 4.30
N ALA A 139 22.02 -4.55 4.83
CA ALA A 139 22.96 -5.43 5.50
C ALA A 139 22.25 -6.11 6.68
N ASN A 140 22.12 -7.44 6.65
CA ASN A 140 21.62 -8.16 7.82
C ASN A 140 22.75 -8.27 8.84
N PHE A 141 22.71 -7.41 9.86
CA PHE A 141 23.67 -7.42 10.97
C PHE A 141 23.68 -8.76 11.75
N ASN A 142 22.63 -9.57 11.62
CA ASN A 142 22.53 -10.88 12.28
C ASN A 142 23.19 -12.03 11.48
N THR A 143 23.27 -11.92 10.15
CA THR A 143 23.68 -13.05 9.29
C THR A 143 24.83 -12.69 8.34
N PHE A 144 25.33 -11.44 8.38
CA PHE A 144 26.39 -10.94 7.48
C PHE A 144 26.10 -11.24 5.99
N THR A 145 24.83 -11.35 5.63
CA THR A 145 24.35 -11.63 4.28
C THR A 145 23.58 -10.42 3.79
N ASP A 146 23.87 -9.95 2.58
CA ASP A 146 23.09 -8.89 1.95
C ASP A 146 21.75 -9.45 1.49
N ILE A 147 20.66 -8.98 2.11
CA ILE A 147 19.32 -9.20 1.55
C ILE A 147 19.08 -8.05 0.57
N SER A 148 19.14 -8.36 -0.72
CA SER A 148 18.76 -7.43 -1.78
C SER A 148 17.24 -7.39 -1.91
N PHE A 149 16.65 -6.21 -1.71
CA PHE A 149 15.24 -5.96 -1.98
C PHE A 149 15.12 -5.30 -3.34
N SER A 150 14.40 -5.93 -4.27
CA SER A 150 14.04 -5.29 -5.53
C SER A 150 12.68 -4.60 -5.37
N PHE A 151 12.62 -3.31 -5.70
CA PHE A 151 11.35 -2.60 -5.76
C PHE A 151 10.63 -2.98 -7.07
N GLN A 152 9.54 -3.75 -6.95
CA GLN A 152 8.77 -4.23 -8.11
C GLN A 152 7.41 -3.56 -8.16
N LEU A 153 7.20 -2.72 -9.19
CA LEU A 153 5.91 -2.13 -9.47
C LEU A 153 5.12 -3.06 -10.39
N SER A 154 4.42 -4.03 -9.81
CA SER A 154 3.50 -4.90 -10.55
C SER A 154 2.29 -4.11 -11.06
N PRO A 155 1.76 -4.41 -12.26
CA PRO A 155 0.53 -3.81 -12.78
C PRO A 155 -0.64 -3.88 -11.79
N ALA A 156 -0.74 -4.97 -11.03
CA ALA A 156 -1.78 -5.14 -10.01
C ALA A 156 -1.66 -4.09 -8.89
N ILE A 157 -0.43 -3.80 -8.43
CA ILE A 157 -0.16 -2.79 -7.38
C ILE A 157 -0.45 -1.39 -7.92
N ALA A 158 -0.07 -1.12 -9.17
CA ALA A 158 -0.35 0.17 -9.80
C ALA A 158 -1.86 0.44 -9.91
N ILE A 159 -2.64 -0.57 -10.31
CA ILE A 159 -4.10 -0.47 -10.43
C ILE A 159 -4.75 -0.27 -9.05
N THR A 160 -4.35 -1.04 -8.04
CA THR A 160 -4.92 -0.89 -6.69
C THR A 160 -4.55 0.45 -6.07
N ALA A 161 -3.31 0.92 -6.21
CA ALA A 161 -2.89 2.24 -5.74
C ALA A 161 -3.67 3.36 -6.42
N PHE A 162 -3.87 3.27 -7.74
CA PHE A 162 -4.68 4.21 -8.49
C PHE A 162 -6.15 4.20 -8.02
N ALA A 163 -6.74 3.03 -7.86
CA ALA A 163 -8.12 2.88 -7.40
C ALA A 163 -8.31 3.47 -5.99
N VAL A 164 -7.36 3.25 -5.08
CA VAL A 164 -7.36 3.85 -3.74
C VAL A 164 -7.25 5.37 -3.83
N SER A 165 -6.32 5.91 -4.63
CA SER A 165 -6.17 7.35 -4.79
C SER A 165 -7.40 8.02 -5.37
N PHE A 166 -7.99 7.43 -6.42
CA PHE A 166 -9.24 7.87 -7.02
C PHE A 166 -10.38 7.84 -6.00
N GLY A 167 -10.51 6.74 -5.25
CA GLY A 167 -11.50 6.57 -4.20
C GLY A 167 -11.37 7.63 -3.10
N LEU A 168 -10.16 7.93 -2.64
CA LEU A 168 -9.92 8.98 -1.64
C LEU A 168 -10.32 10.37 -2.15
N GLY A 169 -10.06 10.67 -3.43
CA GLY A 169 -10.50 11.93 -4.04
C GLY A 169 -12.03 12.05 -4.07
N VAL A 170 -12.72 10.99 -4.48
CA VAL A 170 -14.20 10.92 -4.46
C VAL A 170 -14.75 11.07 -3.05
N LEU A 171 -14.16 10.37 -2.07
CA LEU A 171 -14.58 10.43 -0.66
C LEU A 171 -14.39 11.83 -0.07
N GLY A 172 -13.26 12.48 -0.35
CA GLY A 172 -13.02 13.87 0.08
C GLY A 172 -13.99 14.88 -0.53
N GLY A 173 -14.47 14.61 -1.74
CA GLY A 173 -15.45 15.44 -2.45
C GLY A 173 -16.91 15.24 -2.05
N ALA A 174 -17.26 14.10 -1.47
CA ALA A 174 -18.65 13.74 -1.22
C ALA A 174 -19.36 14.68 -0.24
N ILE A 175 -18.71 15.01 0.89
CA ILE A 175 -19.30 15.92 1.88
C ILE A 175 -19.47 17.35 1.31
N PRO A 176 -18.43 17.97 0.69
CA PRO A 176 -18.57 19.27 0.05
C PRO A 176 -19.63 19.31 -1.05
N ALA A 177 -19.68 18.28 -1.90
CA ALA A 177 -20.68 18.18 -2.97
C ALA A 177 -22.10 18.12 -2.40
N TRP A 178 -22.30 17.38 -1.31
CA TRP A 178 -23.58 17.35 -0.60
C TRP A 178 -23.93 18.73 -0.04
N VAL A 179 -22.99 19.40 0.63
CA VAL A 179 -23.15 20.78 1.14
C VAL A 179 -23.52 21.76 0.02
N ALA A 180 -22.91 21.64 -1.17
CA ALA A 180 -23.20 22.47 -2.33
C ALA A 180 -24.63 22.24 -2.85
N SER A 181 -25.00 20.98 -3.06
CA SER A 181 -26.32 20.60 -3.61
C SER A 181 -27.49 21.00 -2.71
N ASN A 182 -27.26 21.15 -1.41
CA ASN A 182 -28.30 21.41 -0.41
C ASN A 182 -28.38 22.88 0.01
N ARG A 183 -27.69 23.80 -0.71
CA ARG A 183 -27.77 25.25 -0.46
C ARG A 183 -29.17 25.78 -0.78
N SER A 184 -29.61 26.76 0.02
CA SER A 184 -30.86 27.49 -0.19
C SER A 184 -30.70 28.50 -1.33
N VAL A 185 -31.59 28.42 -2.33
CA VAL A 185 -31.62 29.32 -3.49
C VAL A 185 -31.74 30.78 -3.06
N VAL A 186 -32.61 31.06 -2.07
CA VAL A 186 -32.86 32.41 -1.58
C VAL A 186 -31.60 33.02 -0.93
N ASP A 187 -30.87 32.25 -0.13
CA ASP A 187 -29.65 32.75 0.53
C ASP A 187 -28.48 32.86 -0.45
N ALA A 188 -28.46 32.03 -1.49
CA ALA A 188 -27.44 32.05 -2.53
C ALA A 188 -27.55 33.27 -3.45
N ILE A 189 -28.76 33.79 -3.69
CA ILE A 189 -29.01 34.96 -4.56
C ILE A 189 -28.96 36.28 -3.76
N ARG A 190 -29.22 36.24 -2.45
CA ARG A 190 -29.24 37.45 -1.60
C ARG A 190 -27.84 37.97 -1.24
N ARG A 191 -26.79 37.19 -1.47
CA ARG A 191 -25.37 37.54 -1.22
C ARG A 191 -24.67 37.86 -2.52
#